data_AF-A0A970HT10-F1
#
_entry.id   AF-A0A970HT10-F1
#
_cell.length_a   1.000
_cell.length_b   1.000
_cell.length_c   1.000
_cell.angle_alpha   90.00
_cell.angle_beta   90.00
_cell.angle_gamma   90.00
#
_symmetry.space_group_name_H-M   'P 1'
#
loop_
_entity.id
_entity.type
_entity.pdbx_description
1 polymer ?
#
loop_
_entity_poly.entity_id
_entity_poly.type
_entity_poly.pdbx_seq_one_letter_code
_entity_poly.pdbx_strand_id
1 'polypeptide(L)'
;MDDDAKEIGAILGELGEKIQKFITGIMDILYSPEAGKKIGSAVGNFYKELKDAGLPEDEALKMTRDYLTAISNISQSMLNKEKIILSQNNG
;
A
#
# COMPACT_ATOMS: atom_id res chain seq x y z
N MET A 1 -25.60 -5.96 19.41
CA MET A 1 -25.13 -6.92 18.38
C MET A 1 -25.26 -6.36 16.97
N ASP A 2 -26.15 -5.40 16.68
CA ASP A 2 -26.23 -4.77 15.34
C ASP A 2 -25.33 -3.53 15.17
N ASP A 3 -24.92 -2.86 16.25
CA ASP A 3 -24.12 -1.63 16.17
C ASP A 3 -22.65 -1.90 15.81
N ASP A 4 -22.06 -2.97 16.37
CA ASP A 4 -20.66 -3.34 16.12
C ASP A 4 -20.42 -3.67 14.63
N ALA A 5 -21.37 -4.37 13.98
CA ALA A 5 -21.27 -4.72 12.57
C ALA A 5 -21.41 -3.51 11.64
N LYS A 6 -22.20 -2.51 12.04
CA LYS A 6 -22.36 -1.25 11.29
C LYS A 6 -21.15 -0.34 11.44
N GLU A 7 -20.58 -0.27 12.64
CA GLU A 7 -19.36 0.48 12.91
C GLU A 7 -18.15 -0.12 12.16
N ILE A 8 -18.02 -1.45 12.16
CA ILE A 8 -17.03 -2.16 11.34
C ILE A 8 -17.26 -1.90 9.85
N GLY A 9 -18.51 -1.94 9.37
CA GLY A 9 -18.84 -1.63 7.97
C GLY A 9 -18.47 -0.20 7.56
N ALA A 10 -18.68 0.77 8.45
CA ALA A 10 -18.30 2.17 8.21
C ALA A 10 -16.78 2.37 8.18
N ILE A 11 -16.05 1.74 9.10
CA ILE A 11 -14.59 1.77 9.15
C ILE A 11 -13.99 1.10 7.91
N LEU A 12 -14.55 -0.05 7.47
CA LEU A 12 -14.13 -0.73 6.25
C LEU A 12 -14.45 0.07 4.98
N GLY A 13 -15.58 0.80 4.97
CA GLY A 13 -15.96 1.71 3.89
C GLY A 13 -15.00 2.90 3.78
N GLU A 14 -14.76 3.62 4.88
CA GLU A 14 -13.79 4.73 4.92
C GLU A 14 -12.37 4.28 4.56
N LEU A 15 -11.99 3.08 4.99
CA LEU A 15 -10.68 2.50 4.71
C LEU A 15 -10.55 2.07 3.25
N GLY A 16 -11.62 1.55 2.64
CA GLY A 16 -11.69 1.24 1.21
C GLY A 16 -11.51 2.49 0.34
N GLU A 17 -12.16 3.59 0.69
CA GLU A 17 -12.02 4.87 -0.03
C GLU A 17 -10.63 5.50 0.15
N LYS A 18 -10.07 5.42 1.36
CA LYS A 18 -8.71 5.91 1.64
C LYS A 18 -7.65 5.06 0.91
N ILE A 19 -7.85 3.75 0.79
CA ILE A 19 -7.00 2.86 -0.02
C ILE A 19 -7.10 3.19 -1.51
N GLN A 20 -8.29 3.43 -2.06
CA GLN A 20 -8.44 3.83 -3.46
C GLN A 20 -7.69 5.12 -3.76
N LYS A 21 -7.82 6.16 -2.93
CA LYS A 21 -7.07 7.43 -3.10
C LYS A 21 -5.57 7.26 -2.93
N PHE A 22 -5.14 6.38 -2.03
CA PHE A 22 -3.72 6.08 -1.82
C PHE A 22 -3.12 5.33 -3.01
N ILE A 23 -3.84 4.37 -3.61
CA ILE A 23 -3.44 3.68 -4.84
C ILE A 23 -3.34 4.67 -6.00
N THR A 24 -4.32 5.56 -6.20
CA THR A 24 -4.26 6.56 -7.27
C THR A 24 -3.09 7.53 -7.08
N GLY A 25 -2.77 7.91 -5.84
CA GLY A 25 -1.60 8.71 -5.51
C GLY A 25 -0.25 8.00 -5.69
N ILE A 26 -0.20 6.67 -5.56
CA ILE A 26 0.99 5.85 -5.86
C ILE A 26 1.14 5.60 -7.38
N MET A 27 0.04 5.53 -8.13
CA MET A 27 0.05 5.30 -9.59
C MET A 27 0.72 6.43 -10.37
N ASP A 28 0.63 7.67 -9.89
CA ASP A 28 1.36 8.82 -10.45
C ASP A 28 2.84 8.84 -10.05
N ILE A 29 3.29 7.99 -9.13
CA ILE A 29 4.66 7.96 -8.60
C ILE A 29 5.45 6.75 -9.13
N LEU A 30 4.77 5.66 -9.56
CA LEU A 30 5.40 4.44 -10.12
C LEU A 30 5.74 4.49 -11.63
N TYR A 31 5.28 5.49 -12.39
CA TYR A 31 5.74 5.89 -13.75
C TYR A 31 6.05 4.82 -14.83
N SER A 32 5.54 3.58 -14.73
CA SER A 32 5.16 2.75 -15.88
C SER A 32 4.12 1.69 -15.48
N PRO A 33 3.21 1.28 -16.39
CA PRO A 33 2.24 0.22 -16.13
C PRO A 33 2.87 -1.09 -15.61
N GLU A 34 4.07 -1.43 -16.08
CA GLU A 34 4.83 -2.62 -15.65
C GLU A 34 5.16 -2.60 -14.15
N ALA A 35 5.62 -1.46 -13.63
CA ALA A 35 6.01 -1.33 -12.23
C ALA A 35 4.80 -1.45 -11.30
N GLY A 36 3.69 -0.78 -11.67
CA GLY A 36 2.42 -0.90 -10.96
C GLY A 36 1.91 -2.34 -10.91
N LYS A 37 1.97 -3.07 -12.04
CA LYS A 37 1.57 -4.48 -12.11
C LYS A 37 2.41 -5.37 -11.19
N LYS A 38 3.74 -5.20 -11.18
CA LYS A 38 4.64 -6.01 -10.32
C LYS A 38 4.36 -5.79 -8.84
N ILE A 39 4.19 -4.53 -8.41
CA ILE A 39 3.89 -4.20 -7.01
C ILE A 39 2.51 -4.73 -6.62
N GLY A 40 1.49 -4.53 -7.46
CA GLY A 40 0.15 -5.07 -7.22
C GLY A 40 0.14 -6.59 -7.08
N SER A 41 0.87 -7.31 -7.95
CA SER A 41 1.00 -8.77 -7.85
C SER A 41 1.74 -9.21 -6.58
N ALA A 42 2.80 -8.51 -6.18
CA ALA A 42 3.53 -8.83 -4.95
C ALA A 42 2.63 -8.67 -3.70
N VAL A 43 1.90 -7.57 -3.60
CA VAL A 43 0.98 -7.29 -2.48
C VAL A 43 -0.17 -8.29 -2.45
N GLY A 44 -0.77 -8.60 -3.61
CA GLY A 44 -1.86 -9.57 -3.70
C GLY A 44 -1.42 -11.01 -3.37
N ASN A 45 -0.23 -11.42 -3.83
CA ASN A 45 0.32 -12.74 -3.50
C ASN A 45 0.66 -12.83 -2.01
N PHE A 46 1.25 -11.79 -1.42
CA PHE A 46 1.53 -11.75 0.01
C PHE A 46 0.26 -11.92 0.85
N TYR A 47 -0.82 -11.20 0.52
CA TYR A 47 -2.11 -11.39 1.18
C TYR A 47 -2.64 -12.81 1.06
N LYS A 48 -2.57 -13.39 -0.14
CA LYS A 48 -3.02 -14.76 -0.39
C LYS A 48 -2.22 -15.76 0.44
N GLU A 49 -0.90 -15.64 0.49
CA GLU A 49 -0.03 -16.51 1.28
C GLU A 49 -0.33 -16.42 2.77
N LEU A 50 -0.63 -15.23 3.30
CA LEU A 50 -1.05 -15.07 4.70
C LEU A 50 -2.37 -15.83 4.97
N LYS A 51 -3.35 -15.71 4.08
CA LYS A 51 -4.62 -16.45 4.21
C LYS A 51 -4.42 -17.95 4.07
N ASP A 52 -3.61 -18.39 3.13
CA ASP A 52 -3.29 -19.80 2.91
C ASP A 52 -2.52 -20.39 4.11
N ALA A 53 -1.74 -19.57 4.82
CA ALA A 53 -1.10 -19.93 6.09
C ALA A 53 -2.07 -19.97 7.29
N GLY A 54 -3.35 -19.64 7.08
CA GLY A 54 -4.39 -19.72 8.10
C GLY A 54 -4.56 -18.46 8.93
N LEU A 55 -4.00 -17.31 8.52
CA LEU A 55 -4.26 -16.06 9.23
C LEU A 55 -5.73 -15.64 9.07
N PRO A 56 -6.32 -15.09 10.15
CA PRO A 56 -7.58 -14.36 10.06
C PRO A 56 -7.52 -13.27 8.99
N GLU A 57 -8.64 -13.06 8.30
CA GLU A 57 -8.71 -12.15 7.15
C GLU A 57 -8.36 -10.70 7.51
N ASP A 58 -8.81 -10.23 8.66
CA ASP A 58 -8.52 -8.90 9.20
C ASP A 58 -7.03 -8.71 9.50
N GLU A 59 -6.40 -9.72 10.10
CA GLU A 59 -4.97 -9.70 10.41
C GLU A 59 -4.11 -9.79 9.14
N ALA A 60 -4.49 -10.65 8.20
CA ALA A 60 -3.83 -10.75 6.89
C ALA A 60 -3.94 -9.43 6.09
N LEU A 61 -5.12 -8.79 6.09
CA LEU A 61 -5.32 -7.48 5.48
C LEU A 61 -4.46 -6.39 6.14
N LYS A 62 -4.38 -6.39 7.48
CA LYS A 62 -3.55 -5.45 8.22
C LYS A 62 -2.07 -5.59 7.83
N MET A 63 -1.53 -6.81 7.88
CA MET A 63 -0.13 -7.06 7.53
C MET A 63 0.17 -6.70 6.06
N THR A 64 -0.76 -6.97 5.16
CA THR A 64 -0.64 -6.58 3.74
C THR A 64 -0.56 -5.07 3.56
N ARG A 65 -1.35 -4.29 4.31
CA ARG A 65 -1.28 -2.82 4.31
C ARG A 65 0.03 -2.31 4.88
N ASP A 66 0.51 -2.92 5.96
CA ASP A 66 1.79 -2.58 6.58
C ASP A 66 2.95 -2.83 5.58
N TYR A 67 2.89 -3.95 4.84
CA TYR A 67 3.84 -4.27 3.76
C TYR A 67 3.83 -3.24 2.62
N LEU A 68 2.66 -2.87 2.11
CA LEU A 68 2.52 -1.84 1.08
C LEU A 68 3.06 -0.47 1.56
N THR A 69 2.81 -0.14 2.82
CA THR A 69 3.31 1.10 3.44
C THR A 69 4.84 1.09 3.52
N ALA A 70 5.46 -0.03 3.92
CA ALA A 70 6.90 -0.16 3.95
C ALA A 70 7.54 0.03 2.56
N ILE A 71 6.98 -0.59 1.52
CA ILE A 71 7.43 -0.42 0.12
C ILE A 71 7.33 1.05 -0.30
N SER A 72 6.22 1.70 0.03
CA SER A 72 5.97 3.11 -0.32
C SER A 72 6.98 4.03 0.35
N ASN A 73 7.26 3.81 1.64
CA ASN A 73 8.24 4.60 2.41
C ASN A 73 9.65 4.46 1.87
N ILE A 74 10.08 3.24 1.53
CA ILE A 74 11.38 2.99 0.91
C ILE A 74 11.47 3.70 -0.44
N SER A 75 10.42 3.60 -1.27
CA SER A 75 10.39 4.23 -2.59
C SER A 75 10.51 5.76 -2.47
N GLN A 76 9.76 6.38 -1.56
CA GLN A 76 9.85 7.82 -1.30
C GLN A 76 11.23 8.24 -0.77
N SER A 77 11.83 7.43 0.13
CA SER A 77 13.17 7.68 0.65
C SER A 77 14.23 7.68 -0.46
N MET A 78 14.13 6.75 -1.40
CA MET A 78 15.02 6.68 -2.57
C MET A 78 14.85 7.89 -3.49
N LEU A 79 13.61 8.24 -3.84
CA LEU A 79 13.30 9.41 -4.68
C LEU A 79 13.83 10.72 -4.06
N ASN A 80 13.67 10.89 -2.75
CA ASN A 80 14.16 12.08 -2.05
C ASN A 80 15.69 12.17 -2.05
N LYS A 81 16.40 11.04 -1.94
CA LYS A 81 17.86 11.00 -1.97
C LYS A 81 18.44 11.40 -3.33
N GLU A 82 17.79 11.00 -4.41
CA GLU A 82 18.17 11.36 -5.79
C GLU A 82 18.02 12.88 -6.04
N LYS A 83 16.93 13.48 -5.55
CA LYS A 83 16.71 14.92 -5.63
C LYS A 83 17.77 15.75 -4.89
N ILE A 84 18.26 15.27 -3.74
CA ILE A 84 19.33 15.93 -2.97
C ILE A 84 20.64 15.92 -3.75
N ILE A 85 21.04 14.77 -4.31
CA ILE A 85 22.30 14.63 -5.08
C ILE A 85 22.28 15.52 -6.33
N LEU A 86 21.15 15.60 -7.04
CA LEU A 86 21.00 16.46 -8.22
C LEU A 86 21.03 17.96 -7.89
N SER A 87 20.62 18.36 -6.68
CA SER A 87 20.69 19.77 -6.24
C SER A 87 22.10 20.23 -5.86
N GLN A 88 22.97 19.31 -5.41
CA GLN A 88 24.33 19.63 -4.95
C GLN A 88 25.37 19.67 -6.09
N ASN A 89 25.09 19.03 -7.24
CA ASN A 89 26.00 18.99 -8.40
C ASN A 89 25.74 20.09 -9.45
N ASN A 90 24.74 20.95 -9.26
CA ASN A 90 24.40 22.06 -10.15
C ASN A 90 24.69 23.45 -9.54
N GLY A 91 25.63 23.52 -8.59
CA GLY A 91 26.10 24.75 -7.93
C GLY A 91 27.56 25.04 -8.23
#